data_AF-A0A7L2I4E6-F1
#
_entry.id   AF-A0A7L2I4E6-F1
#
_cell.length_a   1.000
_cell.length_b   1.000
_cell.length_c   1.000
_cell.angle_alpha   90.00
_cell.angle_beta   90.00
_cell.angle_gamma   90.00
#
_symmetry.space_group_name_H-M   'P 1'
#
loop_
_entity.id
_entity.type
_entity.pdbx_description
1 polymer ?
#
loop_
_entity_poly.entity_id
_entity_poly.type
_entity_poly.pdbx_seq_one_letter_code
_entity_poly.pdbx_strand_id
1 'polypeptide(L)' 'VSVWDLLHSKYIPEENRKELLELYQAGELTLEQVKTVVSTIVTKAEAARAEQLANASSPRAESTVAEAEHAYPQEER' A
#
# COMPACT_ATOMS: atom_id res chain seq x y z
N VAL A 1 -22.89 -2.03 6.08
CA VAL A 1 -22.04 -1.50 4.99
C VAL A 1 -22.47 -2.13 3.67
N SER A 2 -22.64 -1.35 2.61
CA SER A 2 -23.15 -1.82 1.31
C SER A 2 -22.06 -1.76 0.24
N VAL A 3 -22.16 -2.57 -0.81
CA VAL A 3 -21.19 -2.58 -1.93
C VAL A 3 -21.05 -1.19 -2.56
N TRP A 4 -22.17 -0.46 -2.68
CA TRP A 4 -22.18 0.92 -3.16
C TRP A 4 -21.41 1.88 -2.25
N ASP A 5 -21.49 1.69 -0.94
CA ASP A 5 -20.77 2.48 0.06
C ASP A 5 -19.25 2.24 -0.05
N LEU A 6 -18.84 0.99 -0.30
CA LEU A 6 -17.45 0.62 -0.59
C LEU A 6 -16.92 1.23 -1.89
N LEU A 7 -17.74 1.26 -2.95
CA LEU A 7 -17.42 1.93 -4.22
C LEU A 7 -17.22 3.43 -4.03
N HIS A 8 -18.03 4.08 -3.19
CA HIS A 8 -17.94 5.51 -2.86
C HIS A 8 -16.85 5.84 -1.84
N SER A 9 -16.29 4.82 -1.19
CA SER A 9 -15.22 4.98 -0.21
C SER A 9 -13.84 5.04 -0.87
N LYS A 10 -12.84 5.53 -0.12
CA LYS A 10 -11.42 5.64 -0.54
C LYS A 10 -10.76 4.32 -0.94
N TYR A 11 -11.47 3.20 -0.83
CA TYR A 11 -11.00 1.87 -1.22
C TYR A 11 -10.99 1.66 -2.72
N ILE A 12 -11.94 2.25 -3.45
CA ILE A 12 -12.06 2.05 -4.90
C ILE A 12 -11.69 3.35 -5.61
N PRO A 13 -10.61 3.36 -6.41
CA PRO A 13 -10.27 4.53 -7.21
C PRO A 13 -11.33 4.75 -8.29
N GLU A 14 -11.45 6.00 -8.74
CA GLU A 14 -12.47 6.40 -9.71
C GLU A 14 -12.39 5.62 -11.03
N GLU A 15 -11.18 5.26 -11.46
CA GLU A 15 -10.91 4.46 -12.67
C GLU A 15 -11.60 3.10 -12.60
N ASN A 16 -11.35 2.34 -11.53
CA ASN A 16 -11.99 1.03 -11.32
C ASN A 16 -13.51 1.13 -11.19
N ARG A 17 -14.02 2.22 -10.60
CA ARG A 17 -15.46 2.47 -10.49
C ARG A 17 -16.10 2.65 -11.87
N LYS A 18 -15.43 3.43 -12.73
CA LYS A 18 -15.92 3.74 -14.07
C LYS A 18 -15.95 2.49 -14.93
N GLU A 19 -14.86 1.71 -14.92
CA GLU A 19 -14.77 0.45 -15.65
C GLU A 19 -15.82 -0.58 -15.17
N LEU A 20 -16.04 -0.70 -13.85
CA LEU A 20 -17.10 -1.54 -13.29
C LEU A 20 -18.50 -1.13 -13.78
N LEU A 21 -18.78 0.17 -13.84
CA LEU A 21 -20.07 0.71 -14.29
C LEU A 21 -20.27 0.52 -15.79
N GLU A 22 -19.21 0.67 -16.59
CA GLU A 22 -19.25 0.43 -18.04
C GLU A 22 -19.51 -1.05 -18.34
N LEU A 23 -18.80 -1.96 -17.68
CA LEU A 23 -19.01 -3.40 -17.86
C LEU A 23 -20.39 -3.86 -17.35
N TYR A 24 -20.88 -3.28 -16.25
CA TYR A 24 -22.23 -3.55 -15.76
C TYR A 24 -23.31 -3.03 -16.71
N GLN A 25 -23.15 -1.81 -17.24
CA GLN A 25 -24.08 -1.26 -18.24
C GLN A 25 -24.03 -2.01 -19.57
N ALA A 26 -22.86 -2.49 -19.97
CA ALA A 26 -22.69 -3.35 -21.14
C ALA A 26 -23.32 -4.74 -20.93
N GLY A 27 -23.70 -5.10 -19.70
CA GLY A 27 -24.23 -6.43 -19.35
C GLY A 27 -23.17 -7.52 -19.32
N GLU A 28 -21.89 -7.17 -19.46
CA GLU A 28 -20.77 -8.11 -19.35
C GLU A 28 -20.53 -8.52 -17.89
N LEU A 29 -20.88 -7.64 -16.95
CA LEU A 29 -20.68 -7.88 -15.52
C LEU A 29 -21.99 -8.13 -14.78
N THR A 30 -22.06 -9.24 -14.05
CA THR A 30 -23.17 -9.58 -13.17
C THR A 30 -22.92 -9.10 -11.74
N LEU A 31 -23.98 -9.02 -10.91
CA LEU A 31 -23.86 -8.55 -9.52
C LEU A 31 -22.84 -9.36 -8.69
N GLU A 32 -22.73 -10.67 -8.94
CA GLU A 32 -21.73 -11.52 -8.31
C GLU A 32 -20.30 -11.14 -8.74
N GLN A 33 -20.10 -10.86 -10.03
CA GLN A 33 -18.82 -10.38 -10.53
C GLN A 33 -18.48 -9.01 -9.94
N VAL A 34 -19.45 -8.09 -9.80
CA VAL A 34 -19.22 -6.78 -9.17
C VAL A 34 -18.70 -6.97 -7.75
N LYS A 35 -19.30 -7.88 -6.97
CA LYS A 35 -18.81 -8.21 -5.61
C LYS A 35 -17.39 -8.74 -5.62
N THR A 36 -17.07 -9.67 -6.53
CA THR A 36 -15.72 -10.23 -6.66
C THR A 36 -14.69 -9.16 -7.00
N VAL A 37 -15.00 -8.29 -7.96
CA VAL A 37 -14.10 -7.21 -8.39
C VAL A 37 -13.90 -6.21 -7.25
N VAL A 38 -14.98 -5.78 -6.58
CA VAL A 38 -14.90 -4.88 -5.41
C VAL A 38 -14.03 -5.48 -4.30
N SER A 39 -14.23 -6.75 -3.98
CA SER A 39 -13.44 -7.47 -2.97
C SER A 39 -11.96 -7.55 -3.36
N THR A 40 -11.69 -7.81 -4.64
CA THR A 40 -10.33 -7.86 -5.19
C THR A 40 -9.64 -6.50 -5.10
N ILE A 41 -10.33 -5.41 -5.45
CA ILE A 41 -9.78 -4.05 -5.37
C ILE A 41 -9.45 -3.69 -3.92
N VAL A 42 -10.35 -3.95 -2.98
CA VAL A 42 -10.13 -3.71 -1.55
C VAL A 42 -8.91 -4.49 -1.06
N THR A 43 -8.84 -5.78 -1.38
CA THR A 43 -7.72 -6.65 -0.98
C THR A 43 -6.39 -6.13 -1.53
N LYS A 44 -6.37 -5.72 -2.80
CA LYS A 44 -5.18 -5.18 -3.46
C LYS A 44 -4.77 -3.81 -2.90
N ALA A 45 -5.74 -2.97 -2.56
CA ALA A 45 -5.49 -1.67 -1.94
C ALA A 45 -4.91 -1.81 -0.53
N GLU A 46 -5.44 -2.74 0.28
CA GLU A 46 -4.90 -3.05 1.61
C GLU A 46 -3.49 -3.65 1.52
N ALA A 47 -3.27 -4.60 0.59
CA ALA A 47 -1.95 -5.17 0.34
C ALA A 47 -0.92 -4.09 -0.06
N ALA A 48 -1.27 -3.23 -1.01
CA ALA A 48 -0.40 -2.13 -1.44
C ALA A 48 -0.11 -1.14 -0.31
N ARG A 49 -1.04 -0.91 0.62
CA ARG A 49 -0.79 -0.11 1.84
C ARG A 49 0.16 -0.82 2.79
N ALA A 50 -0.01 -2.12 3.01
CA ALA A 50 0.86 -2.92 3.87
C ALA A 50 2.30 -2.96 3.32
N GLU A 51 2.46 -3.14 2.00
CA GLU A 51 3.76 -3.11 1.33
C GLU A 51 4.42 -1.72 1.41
N GLN A 52 3.66 -0.63 1.24
CA GLN A 52 4.17 0.73 1.40
C GLN A 52 4.65 1.00 2.84
N LEU A 53 3.93 0.52 3.85
CA LEU A 53 4.33 0.63 5.26
C LEU A 53 5.59 -0.21 5.56
N ALA A 54 5.68 -1.41 4.98
CA ALA A 54 6.86 -2.28 5.12
C ALA A 54 8.10 -1.66 4.44
N ASN A 55 7.94 -1.05 3.26
CA ASN A 55 9.04 -0.41 2.53
C ASN A 55 9.47 0.91 3.20
N ALA A 56 8.52 1.71 3.72
CA ALA A 56 8.82 2.92 4.50
C ALA A 56 9.48 2.60 5.86
N SER A 57 9.30 1.38 6.38
CA SER A 57 9.95 0.89 7.59
C SER A 57 11.35 0.31 7.34
N SER A 58 11.93 0.49 6.15
CA SER A 58 13.38 0.39 5.94
C SER A 58 14.01 1.78 6.07
N PRO A 59 14.32 2.27 7.30
CA PRO A 59 15.42 3.20 7.44
C PRO A 59 16.67 2.41 7.08
N ARG A 60 17.24 2.75 5.92
CA ARG A 60 18.64 2.60 5.58
C ARG A 60 19.51 2.65 6.84
N ALA A 61 19.92 1.49 7.34
CA ALA A 61 21.01 1.36 8.30
C ALA A 61 22.33 1.48 7.53
N GLU A 62 22.54 2.61 6.86
CA GLU A 62 23.84 3.03 6.34
C GLU A 62 24.00 4.50 6.69
N SER A 63 24.12 4.76 7.99
CA SER A 63 24.79 5.96 8.48
C SER A 63 26.22 5.57 8.78
N THR A 64 27.07 5.85 7.80
CA THR A 64 28.51 5.92 7.92
C THR A 64 28.89 6.94 8.99
N VAL A 65 29.46 6.48 10.09
CA VAL A 65 30.52 7.19 10.82
C VAL A 65 31.58 6.12 11.07
N ALA A 66 32.46 5.89 10.09
CA ALA A 66 33.74 6.56 10.04
C ALA A 66 34.43 6.49 11.41
N GLU A 67 35.10 5.37 11.63
CA GLU A 67 36.47 5.32 12.10
C GLU A 67 37.09 6.72 12.26
N ALA A 68 37.13 7.20 13.49
CA ALA A 68 38.07 8.21 13.92
C ALA A 68 38.80 7.61 15.11
N GLU A 69 39.92 6.96 14.79
CA GLU A 69 41.05 6.87 15.70
C GLU A 69 41.26 8.24 16.37
N HIS A 70 40.96 8.32 17.66
CA HIS A 70 41.62 9.27 18.53
C HIS A 70 42.34 8.46 19.59
N ALA A 71 43.59 8.18 19.27
CA ALA A 71 44.63 7.88 20.24
C ALA A 71 44.49 8.80 21.45
N TYR A 72 44.33 8.21 22.63
CA TYR A 72 44.73 8.82 23.88
C TYR A 72 45.74 7.88 24.55
N PRO A 73 47.05 8.15 24.44
CA PRO A 73 48.01 7.63 25.39
C PRO A 73 47.95 8.53 26.62
N GLN A 74 47.53 8.00 27.77
CA GLN A 74 47.85 8.58 29.08
C GLN A 74 48.40 7.43 29.92
N GLU A 75 49.70 7.17 29.81
CA GLU A 75 50.73 7.74 30.71
C GLU A 75 50.49 7.30 32.16
N GLU A 76 51.11 6.16 32.48
CA GLU A 76 51.78 5.81 33.72
C GLU A 76 51.73 6.86 34.85
N ARG A 77 51.09 6.52 35.98
CA ARG A 77 51.56 6.76 37.37
C ARG A 77 50.95 5.76 38.35
#